data_AF-A0A2N3D332-F1
#
_entry.id   AF-A0A2N3D332-F1
#
_cell.length_a   1.000
_cell.length_b   1.000
_cell.length_c   1.000
_cell.angle_alpha   90.00
_cell.angle_beta   90.00
_cell.angle_gamma   90.00
#
_symmetry.space_group_name_H-M   'P 1'
#
loop_
_entity.id
_entity.type
_entity.pdbx_description
1 polymer ?
#
loop_
_entity_poly.entity_id
_entity_poly.type
_entity_poly.pdbx_seq_one_letter_code
_entity_poly.pdbx_strand_id
1 'polypeptide(L)' 'SVNGDNATALLGCADVDGALVGGASLTADKFVPIIAAAATL' A
#
# COMPACT_ATOMS: atom_id res chain seq x y z
N SER A 1 -3.27 -9.28 1.70
CA SER A 1 -4.22 -8.25 1.22
C SER A 1 -3.72 -6.90 1.69
N VAL A 2 -3.41 -5.98 0.78
CA VAL A 2 -2.87 -4.64 1.10
C VAL A 2 -4.02 -3.64 1.14
N ASN A 3 -4.06 -2.79 2.17
CA ASN A 3 -5.02 -1.71 2.36
C ASN A 3 -4.36 -0.51 3.07
N GLY A 4 -5.10 0.59 3.27
CA GLY A 4 -4.56 1.79 3.91
C GLY A 4 -4.05 1.58 5.35
N ASP A 5 -4.63 0.63 6.09
CA ASP A 5 -4.29 0.41 7.50
C ASP A 5 -2.99 -0.38 7.67
N ASN A 6 -2.62 -1.22 6.69
CA ASN A 6 -1.47 -2.12 6.78
C ASN A 6 -0.34 -1.82 5.78
N ALA A 7 -0.52 -0.86 4.88
CA ALA A 7 0.44 -0.55 3.82
C ALA A 7 1.83 -0.21 4.36
N THR A 8 1.94 0.67 5.37
CA THR A 8 3.25 1.05 5.94
C THR A 8 4.00 -0.16 6.52
N ALA A 9 3.31 -1.04 7.24
CA ALA A 9 3.95 -2.20 7.85
C ALA A 9 4.39 -3.23 6.80
N LEU A 10 3.56 -3.47 5.77
CA LEU A 10 3.87 -4.45 4.73
C LEU A 10 4.93 -3.95 3.75
N LEU A 11 4.86 -2.68 3.35
CA LEU A 11 5.81 -2.08 2.42
C LEU A 11 7.16 -1.81 3.10
N GLY A 12 7.20 -1.52 4.41
CA GLY A 12 8.44 -1.33 5.16
C GLY A 12 9.23 -2.62 5.45
N CYS A 13 8.77 -3.78 4.98
CA CYS A 13 9.53 -5.02 5.09
C CYS A 13 10.77 -4.99 4.17
N ALA A 14 11.86 -5.61 4.61
CA ALA A 14 13.03 -5.83 3.76
C ALA A 14 12.62 -6.58 2.47
N ASP A 15 13.23 -6.20 1.36
CA ASP A 15 13.03 -6.77 0.02
C ASP A 15 11.59 -6.64 -0.54
N VAL A 16 10.80 -5.68 -0.04
CA VAL A 16 9.48 -5.33 -0.59
C VAL A 16 9.55 -3.97 -1.29
N ASP A 17 9.64 -3.99 -2.62
CA ASP A 17 9.72 -2.77 -3.44
C ASP A 17 8.35 -2.19 -3.86
N GLY A 18 7.25 -2.83 -3.43
CA GLY A 18 5.90 -2.38 -3.79
C GLY A 18 4.81 -3.41 -3.52
N ALA A 19 3.61 -3.15 -4.04
CA ALA A 19 2.44 -4.02 -3.87
C ALA A 19 1.57 -4.12 -5.13
N LEU A 20 1.10 -5.33 -5.42
CA LEU A 20 0.02 -5.56 -6.38
C LEU A 20 -1.33 -5.56 -5.65
N VAL A 21 -2.08 -4.46 -5.78
CA VAL A 21 -3.26 -4.18 -4.94
C VAL A 21 -4.56 -4.66 -5.61
N GLY A 22 -5.30 -5.54 -4.92
CA GLY A 22 -6.62 -6.02 -5.31
C GLY A 22 -7.74 -5.01 -5.04
N GLY A 23 -8.82 -5.40 -4.34
CA GLY A 23 -10.02 -4.56 -4.18
C GLY A 23 -9.83 -3.15 -3.62
N ALA A 24 -8.72 -2.86 -2.93
CA ALA A 24 -8.38 -1.51 -2.48
C ALA A 24 -7.93 -0.57 -3.62
N SER A 25 -7.63 -1.08 -4.82
CA SER A 25 -7.30 -0.27 -6.00
C SER A 25 -8.53 0.29 -6.72
N LEU A 26 -9.74 -0.15 -6.36
CA LEU A 26 -10.97 0.18 -7.08
C LEU A 26 -11.51 1.60 -6.79
N THR A 27 -11.06 2.24 -5.72
CA THR A 27 -11.44 3.62 -5.38
C THR A 27 -10.24 4.43 -4.91
N ALA A 28 -10.20 5.71 -5.29
CA ALA A 28 -9.11 6.61 -4.89
C ALA A 28 -8.96 6.69 -3.37
N ASP A 29 -10.06 6.82 -2.63
CA ASP A 29 -10.07 6.89 -1.17
C ASP A 29 -9.39 5.69 -0.50
N LYS A 30 -9.41 4.51 -1.14
CA LYS A 30 -8.77 3.30 -0.62
C LYS A 30 -7.34 3.12 -1.15
N PHE A 31 -7.05 3.61 -2.36
CA PHE A 31 -5.77 3.40 -3.02
C PHE A 31 -4.72 4.45 -2.66
N VAL A 32 -5.12 5.73 -2.54
CA VAL A 32 -4.21 6.84 -2.24
C VAL A 32 -3.43 6.63 -0.93
N PRO A 33 -4.03 6.16 0.18
CA PRO A 33 -3.26 5.87 1.40
C PRO A 33 -2.14 4.84 1.20
N ILE A 34 -2.32 3.86 0.31
CA ILE A 34 -1.31 2.84 -0.01
C ILE A 34 -0.14 3.47 -0.77
N ILE A 35 -0.43 4.34 -1.74
CA ILE A 35 0.60 5.09 -2.49
C ILE A 35 1.39 6.00 -1.53
N ALA A 36 0.70 6.69 -0.63
CA ALA A 36 1.35 7.57 0.35
C ALA A 36 2.31 6.79 1.26
N ALA A 37 1.93 5.59 1.70
CA ALA A 37 2.81 4.70 2.45
C ALA A 37 4.01 4.21 1.62
N ALA A 38 3.83 3.93 0.32
CA ALA A 38 4.93 3.56 -0.57
C ALA A 38 5.90 4.72 -0.86
N ALA A 39 5.40 5.96 -0.87
CA ALA A 39 6.23 7.15 -1.12
C ALA A 39 7.23 7.47 0.01
N THR A 40 7.12 6.79 1.15
CA THR A 40 8.03 6.93 2.30
C THR A 40 9.02 5.78 2.45
N LEU A 41 9.12 4.88 1.45
CA LEU A 41 10.07 3.77 1.42
C LEU A 41 11.52 4.24 1.27
#